data_AF-I2Q1U9-F1
#
_entry.id   AF-I2Q1U9-F1
#
_cell.length_a   1.000
_cell.length_b   1.000
_cell.length_c   1.000
_cell.angle_alpha   90.00
_cell.angle_beta   90.00
_cell.angle_gamma   90.00
#
_symmetry.space_group_name_H-M   'P 1'
#
loop_
_entity.id
_entity.type
_entity.pdbx_description
1 polymer ?
#
loop_
_entity_poly.entity_id
_entity_poly.type
_entity_poly.pdbx_seq_one_letter_code
_entity_poly.pdbx_strand_id
1 'polypeptide(L)'
;MPTSPLPAFFDPAKALPSSLAAWRQAFAALPPDRSRPVELWCDRGELPPVVEAVRIPHPADGRVRQLAVLYLAALVNNVLCTRGAGRVSVVSDSDETAGELAAALERTLFRRLDSFSNMSLAFLFSLTRQVFGTNFVLDADRKHALSLRDRLRPQASGSRRPAAPPGPARPGTVLAVNIGQHLTSLALVRLDPTGGYDVAGLVRRDTWPAGGRQCLPAAWDGIFAEARAFAAASGRPVDAVGVSIAATTLAGVVHPVPEFGLFADCPPEEIDTANVLLRQACGRAFPGLPLAVVNDGEAQARFAFHHSHPPATGAALSGDMLSLRLGACPAVHCLDARGRPVEGLHEYGWLVTRYAPSKAAGSLFSTTRLYLSHYGVAAAAHDLGLLEHYRLPIEAAIPFFHDALVRNGNPAGLDAARVYALLGAHLGMLAHELDRNRPLAAIRLLGSTANKIDAEVFVAMQRGFSGFADRHCLPLGDIRLDLLEDTSSIAGLVGAAQAALAHQAPVDATG
;
A
#
# COMPACT_ATOMS: atom_id res chain seq x y z
N MET A 1 -11.20 42.74 19.23
CA MET A 1 -11.83 41.40 19.38
C MET A 1 -10.84 40.49 20.09
N PRO A 2 -11.26 39.67 21.07
CA PRO A 2 -10.36 38.70 21.68
C PRO A 2 -9.91 37.71 20.60
N THR A 3 -8.59 37.60 20.42
CA THR A 3 -8.01 36.73 19.40
C THR A 3 -8.08 35.28 19.88
N SER A 4 -8.76 34.41 19.14
CA SER A 4 -8.82 32.99 19.49
C SER A 4 -7.39 32.42 19.55
N PRO A 5 -6.99 31.78 20.66
CA PRO A 5 -5.65 31.22 20.80
C PRO A 5 -5.41 30.15 19.72
N LEU A 6 -4.14 30.01 19.30
CA LEU A 6 -3.77 28.90 18.42
C LEU A 6 -4.08 27.56 19.11
N PRO A 7 -4.40 26.49 18.36
CA PRO A 7 -4.56 25.17 18.92
C PRO A 7 -3.34 24.76 19.77
N ALA A 8 -3.59 24.02 20.87
CA ALA A 8 -2.54 23.54 21.79
C ALA A 8 -1.43 22.75 21.11
N PHE A 9 -1.69 22.19 19.92
CA PHE A 9 -0.70 21.56 19.05
C PHE A 9 0.52 22.46 18.74
N PHE A 10 0.30 23.76 18.59
CA PHE A 10 1.33 24.74 18.26
C PHE A 10 1.98 25.37 19.49
N ASP A 11 1.53 25.02 20.70
CA ASP A 11 2.12 25.49 21.95
C ASP A 11 3.49 24.81 22.16
N PRO A 12 4.59 25.58 22.31
CA PRO A 12 5.89 24.99 22.49
C PRO A 12 6.04 24.16 23.78
N ALA A 13 5.21 24.42 24.79
CA ALA A 13 5.20 23.69 26.06
C ALA A 13 4.46 22.35 26.00
N LYS A 14 3.73 22.06 24.90
CA LYS A 14 2.99 20.81 24.74
C LYS A 14 3.76 19.79 23.92
N ALA A 15 3.59 18.52 24.28
CA ALA A 15 4.08 17.41 23.48
C ALA A 15 3.31 17.33 22.16
N LEU A 16 4.02 17.05 21.06
CA LEU A 16 3.39 16.87 19.77
C LEU A 16 2.59 15.55 19.75
N PRO A 17 1.34 15.55 19.26
CA PRO A 17 0.62 14.34 18.98
C PRO A 17 1.41 13.41 18.06
N SER A 18 1.31 12.11 18.30
CA SER A 18 2.04 11.12 17.52
C SER A 18 1.35 10.74 16.21
N SER A 19 0.04 10.91 16.04
CA SER A 19 -0.65 10.49 14.81
C SER A 19 -0.80 11.62 13.79
N LEU A 20 -0.66 11.31 12.50
CA LEU A 20 -0.92 12.27 11.43
C LEU A 20 -2.39 12.73 11.42
N ALA A 21 -3.33 11.87 11.83
CA ALA A 21 -4.74 12.21 12.02
C ALA A 21 -4.94 13.40 12.99
N ALA A 22 -4.25 13.40 14.13
CA ALA A 22 -4.30 14.50 15.09
C ALA A 22 -3.69 15.79 14.53
N TRP A 23 -2.63 15.68 13.72
CA TRP A 23 -2.06 16.83 13.02
C TRP A 23 -3.09 17.41 12.05
N ARG A 24 -3.71 16.58 11.20
CA ARG A 24 -4.75 17.02 10.25
C ARG A 24 -5.86 17.81 10.95
N GLN A 25 -6.38 17.31 12.07
CA GLN A 25 -7.40 17.99 12.87
C GLN A 25 -6.91 19.33 13.40
N ALA A 26 -5.69 19.38 13.94
CA ALA A 26 -5.09 20.61 14.46
C ALA A 26 -4.88 21.68 13.38
N PHE A 27 -4.41 21.28 12.18
CA PHE A 27 -4.23 22.18 11.04
C PHE A 27 -5.58 22.63 10.45
N ALA A 28 -6.58 21.76 10.40
CA ALA A 28 -7.94 22.11 9.94
C ALA A 28 -8.66 23.09 10.91
N ALA A 29 -8.36 23.01 12.21
CA ALA A 29 -8.93 23.89 13.24
C ALA A 29 -8.27 25.27 13.33
N LEU A 30 -7.30 25.59 12.47
CA LEU A 30 -6.61 26.88 12.50
C LEU A 30 -7.55 28.05 12.16
N PRO A 31 -7.56 29.13 12.98
CA PRO A 31 -8.32 30.33 12.69
C PRO A 31 -7.88 30.98 11.35
N PRO A 32 -8.81 31.43 10.48
CA PRO A 32 -8.47 32.02 9.19
C PRO A 32 -7.56 33.26 9.26
N ASP A 33 -7.63 34.04 10.34
CA ASP A 33 -6.82 35.23 10.61
C ASP A 33 -5.40 34.91 11.12
N ARG A 34 -5.14 33.65 11.46
CA ARG A 34 -3.85 33.15 11.98
C ARG A 34 -3.21 32.08 11.10
N SER A 35 -3.79 31.85 9.93
CA SER A 35 -3.36 30.81 9.02
C SER A 35 -3.57 31.22 7.56
N ARG A 36 -2.86 30.55 6.66
CA ARG A 36 -3.00 30.74 5.22
C ARG A 36 -3.33 29.43 4.52
N PRO A 37 -4.09 29.48 3.41
CA PRO A 37 -4.31 28.31 2.58
C PRO A 37 -3.04 27.96 1.81
N VAL A 38 -2.77 26.67 1.70
CA VAL A 38 -1.73 26.09 0.86
C VAL A 38 -2.34 24.91 0.11
N GLU A 39 -2.06 24.84 -1.19
CA GLU A 39 -2.44 23.73 -2.04
C GLU A 39 -1.19 23.04 -2.57
N LEU A 40 -1.14 21.72 -2.47
CA LEU A 40 -0.14 20.89 -3.13
C LEU A 40 -0.79 20.29 -4.38
N TRP A 41 -0.40 20.77 -5.54
CA TRP A 41 -0.90 20.30 -6.82
C TRP A 41 0.01 19.21 -7.37
N CYS A 42 -0.48 17.97 -7.40
CA CYS A 42 0.29 16.79 -7.80
C CYS A 42 -0.05 16.39 -9.24
N ASP A 43 0.92 16.51 -10.14
CA ASP A 43 0.80 16.09 -11.54
C ASP A 43 1.10 14.60 -11.70
N ARG A 44 0.14 13.89 -12.30
CA ARG A 44 0.15 12.44 -12.48
C ARG A 44 0.25 12.05 -13.96
N GLY A 45 0.74 12.97 -14.79
CA GLY A 45 0.88 12.77 -16.24
C GLY A 45 -0.48 12.72 -16.92
N GLU A 46 -0.84 11.54 -17.43
CA GLU A 46 -2.13 11.28 -18.10
C GLU A 46 -3.28 11.04 -17.11
N LEU A 47 -2.97 10.70 -15.85
CA LEU A 47 -3.98 10.48 -14.82
C LEU A 47 -4.48 11.83 -14.26
N PRO A 48 -5.72 11.88 -13.74
CA PRO A 48 -6.24 13.09 -13.11
C PRO A 48 -5.32 13.58 -11.98
N PRO A 49 -5.00 14.89 -11.92
CA PRO A 49 -4.15 15.44 -10.87
C PRO A 49 -4.83 15.34 -9.51
N VAL A 50 -4.01 15.34 -8.46
CA VAL A 50 -4.47 15.33 -7.06
C VAL A 50 -4.13 16.66 -6.41
N VAL A 51 -5.03 17.15 -5.54
CA VAL A 51 -4.81 18.39 -4.80
C VAL A 51 -4.96 18.11 -3.31
N GLU A 52 -3.92 18.39 -2.54
CA GLU A 52 -3.99 18.45 -1.08
C GLU A 52 -4.12 19.91 -0.66
N ALA A 53 -5.33 20.33 -0.33
CA ALA A 53 -5.63 21.67 0.17
C ALA A 53 -5.66 21.67 1.70
N VAL A 54 -4.79 22.46 2.32
CA VAL A 54 -4.68 22.57 3.78
C VAL A 54 -4.50 24.01 4.21
N ARG A 55 -4.79 24.29 5.49
CA ARG A 55 -4.35 25.54 6.13
C ARG A 55 -3.06 25.27 6.90
N ILE A 56 -2.12 26.21 6.83
CA ILE A 56 -0.92 26.21 7.67
C ILE A 56 -0.88 27.48 8.52
N PRO A 57 -0.33 27.44 9.74
CA PRO A 57 -0.20 28.63 10.57
C PRO A 57 0.69 29.67 9.89
N HIS A 58 0.45 30.96 10.16
CA HIS A 58 1.35 32.01 9.68
C HIS A 58 2.76 31.76 10.26
N PRO A 59 3.80 31.66 9.41
CA PRO A 59 5.13 31.20 9.84
C PRO A 59 5.94 32.33 10.49
N ALA A 60 5.45 32.88 11.61
CA ALA A 60 6.16 33.89 12.40
C ALA A 60 7.23 33.27 13.32
N ASP A 61 7.01 32.06 13.81
CA ASP A 61 7.94 31.28 14.64
C ASP A 61 8.62 30.18 13.81
N GLY A 62 9.94 30.00 13.98
CA GLY A 62 10.72 28.95 13.34
C GLY A 62 10.22 27.53 13.67
N ARG A 63 9.77 27.25 14.90
CA ARG A 63 9.21 25.93 15.27
C ARG A 63 7.91 25.65 14.53
N VAL A 64 7.00 26.63 14.52
CA VAL A 64 5.68 26.52 13.86
C VAL A 64 5.84 26.32 12.36
N ARG A 65 6.80 27.04 11.75
CA ARG A 65 7.18 26.86 10.34
C ARG A 65 7.70 25.44 10.08
N GLN A 66 8.56 24.91 10.94
CA GLN A 66 9.07 23.54 10.80
C GLN A 66 7.94 22.51 10.88
N LEU A 67 6.99 22.65 11.80
CA LEU A 67 5.83 21.76 11.89
C LEU A 67 4.97 21.78 10.62
N ALA A 68 4.74 22.96 10.04
CA ALA A 68 4.03 23.09 8.77
C ALA A 68 4.76 22.37 7.63
N VAL A 69 6.08 22.53 7.53
CA VAL A 69 6.90 21.84 6.51
C VAL A 69 6.88 20.32 6.70
N LEU A 70 7.02 19.84 7.93
CA LEU A 70 6.96 18.40 8.25
C LEU A 70 5.60 17.81 7.90
N TYR A 71 4.52 18.51 8.20
CA TYR A 71 3.17 18.10 7.85
C TYR A 71 2.99 18.03 6.33
N LEU A 72 3.34 19.10 5.60
CA LEU A 72 3.27 19.13 4.14
C LEU A 72 4.15 18.04 3.49
N ALA A 73 5.34 17.77 4.03
CA ALA A 73 6.21 16.69 3.56
C ALA A 73 5.57 15.31 3.74
N ALA A 74 4.87 15.08 4.85
CA ALA A 74 4.12 13.84 5.08
C ALA A 74 2.96 13.69 4.08
N LEU A 75 2.28 14.79 3.73
CA LEU A 75 1.24 14.78 2.70
C LEU A 75 1.80 14.43 1.32
N VAL A 76 2.90 15.08 0.90
CA VAL A 76 3.58 14.78 -0.37
C VAL A 76 3.98 13.30 -0.42
N ASN A 77 4.64 12.81 0.64
CA ASN A 77 4.99 11.39 0.75
C ASN A 77 3.77 10.49 0.55
N ASN A 78 2.68 10.79 1.24
CA ASN A 78 1.49 9.93 1.21
C ASN A 78 0.80 9.93 -0.16
N VAL A 79 0.77 11.07 -0.85
CA VAL A 79 0.28 11.14 -2.24
C VAL A 79 1.18 10.33 -3.17
N LEU A 80 2.51 10.45 -3.04
CA LEU A 80 3.45 9.69 -3.86
C LEU A 80 3.27 8.18 -3.64
N CYS A 81 3.19 7.69 -2.40
CA CYS A 81 2.98 6.27 -2.11
C CYS A 81 1.64 5.74 -2.67
N THR A 82 0.55 6.50 -2.54
CA THR A 82 -0.79 6.00 -2.89
C THR A 82 -1.15 6.24 -4.34
N ARG A 83 -0.96 7.46 -4.84
CA ARG A 83 -1.46 7.91 -6.14
C ARG A 83 -0.35 8.05 -7.18
N GLY A 84 0.90 8.25 -6.74
CA GLY A 84 2.03 8.62 -7.59
C GLY A 84 1.90 10.02 -8.17
N ALA A 85 3.02 10.73 -8.31
CA ALA A 85 3.09 11.99 -9.04
C ALA A 85 4.51 12.23 -9.53
N GLY A 86 4.66 12.71 -10.77
CA GLY A 86 5.96 13.12 -11.31
C GLY A 86 6.39 14.50 -10.83
N ARG A 87 5.41 15.33 -10.42
CA ARG A 87 5.64 16.71 -9.98
C ARG A 87 4.65 17.14 -8.91
N VAL A 88 5.12 17.96 -7.95
CA VAL A 88 4.26 18.68 -7.00
C VAL A 88 4.58 20.17 -7.04
N SER A 89 3.57 20.97 -7.36
CA SER A 89 3.65 22.44 -7.30
C SER A 89 2.93 22.96 -6.06
N VAL A 90 3.65 23.71 -5.22
CA VAL A 90 3.13 24.37 -4.03
C VAL A 90 2.49 25.69 -4.44
N VAL A 91 1.24 25.92 -4.05
CA VAL A 91 0.53 27.18 -4.26
C VAL A 91 0.11 27.76 -2.91
N SER A 92 0.34 29.05 -2.72
CA SER A 92 -0.09 29.82 -1.55
C SER A 92 -0.73 31.13 -2.01
N ASP A 93 -1.21 31.93 -1.05
CA ASP A 93 -1.61 33.33 -1.24
C ASP A 93 -0.56 34.17 -2.00
N SER A 94 0.73 34.06 -1.67
CA SER A 94 1.84 34.72 -2.40
C SER A 94 2.84 33.75 -3.03
N ASP A 95 3.42 34.15 -4.16
CA ASP A 95 4.45 33.37 -4.87
C ASP A 95 5.74 33.25 -4.04
N GLU A 96 6.08 34.27 -3.25
CA GLU A 96 7.21 34.24 -2.31
C GLU A 96 7.03 33.14 -1.25
N THR A 97 5.86 33.08 -0.61
CA THR A 97 5.57 32.04 0.39
C THR A 97 5.60 30.66 -0.23
N ALA A 98 5.01 30.50 -1.42
CA ALA A 98 5.03 29.24 -2.14
C ALA A 98 6.46 28.78 -2.43
N GLY A 99 7.33 29.71 -2.89
CA GLY A 99 8.74 29.45 -3.14
C GLY A 99 9.52 29.05 -1.87
N GLU A 100 9.29 29.75 -0.75
CA GLU A 100 9.91 29.40 0.54
C GLU A 100 9.53 28.00 1.01
N LEU A 101 8.23 27.66 0.92
CA LEU A 101 7.71 26.35 1.31
C LEU A 101 8.25 25.24 0.41
N ALA A 102 8.25 25.45 -0.91
CA ALA A 102 8.80 24.49 -1.87
C ALA A 102 10.28 24.20 -1.56
N ALA A 103 11.09 25.23 -1.33
CA ALA A 103 12.51 25.06 -0.98
C ALA A 103 12.69 24.37 0.38
N ALA A 104 11.82 24.61 1.36
CA ALA A 104 11.88 23.95 2.67
C ALA A 104 11.48 22.47 2.60
N LEU A 105 10.46 22.16 1.80
CA LEU A 105 10.06 20.79 1.49
C LEU A 105 11.17 20.06 0.75
N GLU A 106 11.82 20.70 -0.22
CA GLU A 106 12.94 20.11 -0.96
C GLU A 106 14.08 19.73 -0.02
N ARG A 107 14.46 20.63 0.90
CA ARG A 107 15.48 20.32 1.93
C ARG A 107 15.07 19.17 2.84
N THR A 108 13.78 19.06 3.16
CA THR A 108 13.27 18.02 4.05
C THR A 108 13.22 16.65 3.36
N LEU A 109 12.79 16.61 2.11
CA LEU A 109 12.57 15.38 1.36
C LEU A 109 13.83 14.89 0.64
N PHE A 110 14.65 15.77 0.05
CA PHE A 110 15.81 15.33 -0.75
C PHE A 110 17.14 15.33 0.00
N ARG A 111 17.35 16.24 0.97
CA ARG A 111 18.66 16.34 1.67
C ARG A 111 18.74 15.50 2.94
N ARG A 112 17.63 14.89 3.36
CA ARG A 112 17.44 14.24 4.66
C ARG A 112 16.76 12.87 4.51
N LEU A 113 17.07 12.15 3.43
CA LEU A 113 16.40 10.94 2.97
C LEU A 113 16.11 9.93 4.10
N ASP A 114 17.11 9.61 4.94
CA ASP A 114 16.97 8.60 6.00
C ASP A 114 16.45 9.13 7.35
N SER A 115 16.30 10.45 7.47
CA SER A 115 15.91 11.10 8.74
C SER A 115 14.47 11.61 8.73
N PHE A 116 13.83 11.68 7.56
CA PHE A 116 12.45 12.13 7.45
C PHE A 116 11.47 11.03 7.83
N SER A 117 11.66 9.82 7.29
CA SER A 117 10.82 8.67 7.65
C SER A 117 11.60 7.37 7.64
N ASN A 118 11.04 6.31 8.23
CA ASN A 118 11.59 4.95 8.12
C ASN A 118 11.36 4.31 6.72
N MET A 119 10.84 5.06 5.73
CA MET A 119 10.84 4.69 4.32
C MET A 119 12.11 5.18 3.63
N SER A 120 12.68 4.37 2.74
CA SER A 120 13.70 4.85 1.80
C SER A 120 13.08 5.79 0.77
N LEU A 121 13.28 7.10 0.92
CA LEU A 121 12.87 8.07 -0.11
C LEU A 121 13.57 7.83 -1.45
N ALA A 122 14.74 7.18 -1.45
CA ALA A 122 15.41 6.73 -2.67
C ALA A 122 14.59 5.72 -3.46
N PHE A 123 13.91 4.78 -2.78
CA PHE A 123 12.97 3.86 -3.43
C PHE A 123 11.84 4.63 -4.11
N LEU A 124 11.17 5.53 -3.37
CA LEU A 124 10.00 6.25 -3.87
C LEU A 124 10.31 7.18 -5.05
N PHE A 125 11.44 7.90 -5.00
CA PHE A 125 11.86 8.76 -6.11
C PHE A 125 12.33 7.95 -7.32
N SER A 126 12.99 6.81 -7.10
CA SER A 126 13.36 5.91 -8.19
C SER A 126 12.12 5.29 -8.83
N LEU A 127 11.12 4.89 -8.04
CA LEU A 127 9.84 4.41 -8.56
C LEU A 127 9.12 5.50 -9.37
N THR A 128 9.11 6.73 -8.87
CA THR A 128 8.57 7.88 -9.60
C THR A 128 9.26 8.03 -10.95
N ARG A 129 10.59 7.94 -10.99
CA ARG A 129 11.35 7.96 -12.25
C ARG A 129 10.96 6.82 -13.19
N GLN A 130 10.80 5.61 -12.66
CA GLN A 130 10.43 4.42 -13.45
C GLN A 130 9.02 4.52 -14.04
N VAL A 131 8.10 5.23 -13.39
CA VAL A 131 6.72 5.37 -13.84
C VAL A 131 6.54 6.58 -14.77
N PHE A 132 7.16 7.72 -14.44
CA PHE A 132 6.96 8.99 -15.15
C PHE A 132 8.09 9.32 -16.15
N GLY A 133 9.15 8.52 -16.22
CA GLY A 133 10.30 8.73 -17.10
C GLY A 133 11.16 9.94 -16.74
N THR A 134 10.87 10.62 -15.63
CA THR A 134 11.57 11.84 -15.19
C THR A 134 11.76 11.83 -13.69
N ASN A 135 12.79 12.53 -13.20
CA ASN A 135 12.98 12.70 -11.77
C ASN A 135 11.81 13.47 -11.15
N PHE A 136 11.45 13.12 -9.92
CA PHE A 136 10.42 13.83 -9.17
C PHE A 136 10.75 15.32 -9.03
N VAL A 137 9.81 16.19 -9.40
CA VAL A 137 9.96 17.66 -9.32
C VAL A 137 9.10 18.23 -8.19
N LEU A 138 9.68 19.14 -7.41
CA LEU A 138 8.99 19.90 -6.39
C LEU A 138 9.28 21.40 -6.60
N ASP A 139 8.25 22.22 -6.75
CA ASP A 139 8.40 23.64 -7.05
C ASP A 139 7.23 24.50 -6.56
N ALA A 140 7.22 25.77 -6.95
CA ALA A 140 6.17 26.74 -6.70
C ALA A 140 5.58 27.32 -8.00
N ASP A 141 5.44 26.51 -9.05
CA ASP A 141 4.96 26.94 -10.37
C ASP A 141 3.43 27.09 -10.39
N ARG A 142 2.96 28.31 -10.08
CA ARG A 142 1.53 28.66 -10.10
C ARG A 142 0.91 28.49 -11.49
N LYS A 143 1.65 28.73 -12.58
CA LYS A 143 1.12 28.58 -13.95
C LYS A 143 0.86 27.12 -14.27
N HIS A 144 1.78 26.24 -13.88
CA HIS A 144 1.59 24.80 -14.02
C HIS A 144 0.37 24.35 -13.21
N ALA A 145 0.27 24.74 -11.93
CA ALA A 145 -0.90 24.43 -11.08
C ALA A 145 -2.24 24.92 -11.67
N LEU A 146 -2.27 26.13 -12.25
CA LEU A 146 -3.47 26.63 -12.95
C LEU A 146 -3.82 25.78 -14.17
N SER A 147 -2.84 25.31 -14.94
CA SER A 147 -3.10 24.40 -16.06
C SER A 147 -3.66 23.04 -15.58
N LEU A 148 -3.17 22.52 -14.45
CA LEU A 148 -3.73 21.31 -13.80
C LEU A 148 -5.19 21.53 -13.39
N ARG A 149 -5.51 22.69 -12.82
CA ARG A 149 -6.88 23.07 -12.45
C ARG A 149 -7.79 23.13 -13.67
N ASP A 150 -7.30 23.69 -14.76
CA ASP A 150 -8.05 23.74 -16.02
C ASP A 150 -8.25 22.34 -16.62
N ARG A 151 -7.32 21.38 -16.44
CA ARG A 151 -7.52 19.96 -16.81
C ARG A 151 -8.62 19.29 -15.98
N LEU A 152 -8.82 19.68 -14.72
CA LEU A 152 -9.89 19.14 -13.87
C LEU A 152 -11.28 19.68 -14.25
N ARG A 153 -11.40 20.90 -14.77
CA ARG A 153 -12.70 21.52 -15.10
C ARG A 153 -13.53 20.74 -16.15
N PRO A 154 -12.96 20.27 -17.29
CA PRO A 154 -13.68 19.44 -18.26
C PRO A 154 -14.01 18.04 -17.73
N GLN A 155 -13.25 17.52 -16.78
CA GLN A 155 -13.51 16.20 -16.17
C GLN A 155 -14.64 16.24 -15.13
N ALA A 156 -14.93 17.42 -14.56
CA ALA A 156 -16.08 17.63 -13.69
C ALA A 156 -17.41 17.74 -14.46
N SER A 157 -17.37 18.10 -15.74
CA SER A 157 -18.54 18.31 -16.61
C SER A 157 -18.71 17.23 -17.68
N GLY A 158 -17.64 16.53 -18.06
CA GLY A 158 -17.68 15.37 -18.93
C GLY A 158 -17.78 14.09 -18.12
N SER A 159 -18.88 13.35 -18.26
CA SER A 159 -18.93 11.93 -17.91
C SER A 159 -17.81 11.23 -18.67
N ARG A 160 -16.64 11.05 -18.06
CA ARG A 160 -15.62 10.12 -18.55
C ARG A 160 -16.33 8.78 -18.58
N ARG A 161 -16.73 8.34 -19.78
CA ARG A 161 -17.48 7.10 -19.98
C ARG A 161 -16.71 6.05 -19.19
N PRO A 162 -17.27 5.49 -18.10
CA PRO A 162 -16.51 4.55 -17.31
C PRO A 162 -16.03 3.48 -18.27
N ALA A 163 -14.73 3.13 -18.21
CA ALA A 163 -14.27 1.93 -18.89
C ALA A 163 -15.31 0.84 -18.57
N ALA A 164 -15.79 0.15 -19.62
CA ALA A 164 -16.83 -0.86 -19.46
C ALA A 164 -16.41 -1.75 -18.28
N PRO A 165 -17.33 -2.04 -17.34
CA PRO A 165 -16.97 -2.80 -16.16
C PRO A 165 -16.28 -4.10 -16.63
N PRO A 166 -15.06 -4.41 -16.16
CA PRO A 166 -14.52 -5.74 -16.39
C PRO A 166 -15.57 -6.72 -15.88
N GLY A 167 -15.96 -7.64 -16.74
CA GLY A 167 -16.91 -8.68 -16.37
C GLY A 167 -16.36 -9.51 -15.21
N PRO A 168 -17.23 -10.24 -14.49
CA PRO A 168 -16.74 -11.27 -13.57
C PRO A 168 -15.75 -12.17 -14.31
N ALA A 169 -14.70 -12.63 -13.60
CA ALA A 169 -13.73 -13.55 -14.17
C ALA A 169 -14.47 -14.74 -14.80
N ARG A 170 -14.22 -15.00 -16.09
CA ARG A 170 -14.88 -16.12 -16.77
C ARG A 170 -14.43 -17.44 -16.13
N PRO A 171 -15.26 -18.51 -16.16
CA PRO A 171 -14.79 -19.82 -15.74
C PRO A 171 -13.61 -20.28 -16.61
N GLY A 172 -12.69 -21.02 -16.00
CA GLY A 172 -11.49 -21.50 -16.67
C GLY A 172 -10.42 -22.01 -15.70
N THR A 173 -9.38 -22.63 -16.26
CA THR A 173 -8.21 -23.12 -15.54
C THR A 173 -7.01 -22.23 -15.85
N VAL A 174 -6.39 -21.67 -14.81
CA VAL A 174 -5.21 -20.81 -14.91
C VAL A 174 -4.02 -21.50 -14.30
N LEU A 175 -2.88 -21.44 -14.98
CA LEU A 175 -1.60 -21.67 -14.35
C LEU A 175 -1.20 -20.41 -13.59
N ALA A 176 -1.34 -20.45 -12.27
CA ALA A 176 -1.04 -19.33 -11.40
C ALA A 176 0.39 -19.44 -10.85
N VAL A 177 1.13 -18.34 -10.95
CA VAL A 177 2.49 -18.17 -10.43
C VAL A 177 2.44 -17.01 -9.43
N ASN A 178 2.91 -17.24 -8.21
CA ASN A 178 3.06 -16.20 -7.19
C ASN A 178 4.54 -16.08 -6.83
N ILE A 179 5.17 -14.96 -7.20
CA ILE A 179 6.60 -14.69 -7.00
C ILE A 179 6.73 -13.70 -5.84
N GLY A 180 6.97 -14.21 -4.64
CA GLY A 180 7.30 -13.41 -3.47
C GLY A 180 8.81 -13.21 -3.30
N GLN A 181 9.21 -12.32 -2.38
CA GLN A 181 10.63 -12.04 -2.09
C GLN A 181 11.43 -13.30 -1.73
N HIS A 182 10.81 -14.21 -0.96
CA HIS A 182 11.48 -15.41 -0.43
C HIS A 182 10.94 -16.70 -1.03
N LEU A 183 9.67 -16.74 -1.43
CA LEU A 183 9.01 -17.96 -1.91
C LEU A 183 8.31 -17.71 -3.25
N THR A 184 8.51 -18.64 -4.18
CA THR A 184 7.74 -18.77 -5.40
C THR A 184 6.79 -19.96 -5.26
N SER A 185 5.51 -19.74 -5.58
CA SER A 185 4.49 -20.80 -5.58
C SER A 185 3.84 -20.94 -6.95
N LEU A 186 3.47 -22.17 -7.31
CA LEU A 186 2.82 -22.55 -8.55
C LEU A 186 1.58 -23.38 -8.23
N ALA A 187 0.48 -23.16 -8.93
CA ALA A 187 -0.69 -24.04 -8.84
C ALA A 187 -1.55 -23.93 -10.11
N LEU A 188 -2.38 -24.95 -10.34
CA LEU A 188 -3.52 -24.82 -11.25
C LEU A 188 -4.71 -24.33 -10.45
N VAL A 189 -5.24 -23.18 -10.83
CA VAL A 189 -6.44 -22.61 -10.22
C VAL A 189 -7.57 -22.72 -11.21
N ARG A 190 -8.62 -23.46 -10.85
CA ARG A 190 -9.86 -23.51 -11.62
C ARG A 190 -10.86 -22.55 -10.99
N LEU A 191 -11.39 -21.62 -11.78
CA LEU A 191 -12.53 -20.78 -11.41
C LEU A 191 -13.80 -21.36 -12.03
N ASP A 192 -14.85 -21.48 -11.23
CA ASP A 192 -16.17 -21.90 -11.70
C ASP A 192 -17.07 -20.69 -12.04
N PRO A 193 -18.23 -20.90 -12.70
CA PRO A 193 -19.12 -19.82 -13.10
C PRO A 193 -19.75 -19.05 -11.92
N THR A 194 -19.77 -19.63 -10.73
CA THR A 194 -20.27 -19.00 -9.50
C THR A 194 -19.18 -18.17 -8.79
N GLY A 195 -17.94 -18.28 -9.28
CA GLY A 195 -16.71 -17.69 -8.75
C GLY A 195 -16.14 -18.44 -7.54
N GLY A 196 -16.58 -19.67 -7.33
CA GLY A 196 -15.83 -20.64 -6.53
C GLY A 196 -14.50 -20.97 -7.21
N TYR A 197 -13.56 -21.47 -6.43
CA TYR A 197 -12.24 -21.84 -6.91
C TYR A 197 -11.79 -23.18 -6.36
N ASP A 198 -11.00 -23.90 -7.16
CA ASP A 198 -10.26 -25.10 -6.77
C ASP A 198 -8.76 -24.87 -7.05
N VAL A 199 -7.91 -25.25 -6.10
CA VAL A 199 -6.45 -25.11 -6.20
C VAL A 199 -5.83 -26.50 -6.23
N ALA A 200 -5.30 -26.89 -7.39
CA ALA A 200 -4.69 -28.20 -7.60
C ALA A 200 -3.17 -28.10 -7.75
N GLY A 201 -2.46 -29.07 -7.14
CA GLY A 201 -1.03 -29.27 -7.32
C GLY A 201 -0.15 -28.12 -6.79
N LEU A 202 -0.49 -27.52 -5.65
CA LEU A 202 0.33 -26.45 -5.08
C LEU A 202 1.78 -26.88 -4.86
N VAL A 203 2.71 -26.26 -5.59
CA VAL A 203 4.15 -26.37 -5.40
C VAL A 203 4.67 -25.08 -4.81
N ARG A 204 5.61 -25.19 -3.87
CA ARG A 204 6.27 -24.05 -3.25
C ARG A 204 7.76 -24.33 -3.10
N ARG A 205 8.56 -23.32 -3.41
CA ARG A 205 10.02 -23.34 -3.24
C ARG A 205 10.53 -21.95 -2.90
N ASP A 206 11.80 -21.89 -2.52
CA ASP A 206 12.50 -20.61 -2.39
C ASP A 206 12.55 -19.90 -3.75
N THR A 207 12.33 -18.59 -3.73
CA THR A 207 12.53 -17.72 -4.91
C THR A 207 14.00 -17.76 -5.34
N TRP A 208 14.90 -17.83 -4.35
CA TRP A 208 16.36 -17.86 -4.49
C TRP A 208 16.95 -19.16 -3.90
N PRO A 209 16.80 -20.30 -4.58
CA PRO A 209 17.18 -21.62 -4.05
C PRO A 209 18.70 -21.82 -3.88
N ALA A 210 19.52 -20.95 -4.47
CA ALA A 210 20.96 -20.85 -4.22
C ALA A 210 21.27 -19.38 -3.90
N GLY A 211 22.08 -19.11 -2.87
CA GLY A 211 22.46 -17.76 -2.43
C GLY A 211 23.29 -16.98 -3.44
N GLY A 212 22.70 -16.66 -4.59
CA GLY A 212 23.29 -15.92 -5.70
C GLY A 212 22.63 -14.55 -5.91
N ARG A 213 22.99 -13.92 -7.02
CA ARG A 213 22.51 -12.61 -7.46
C ARG A 213 20.98 -12.52 -7.36
N GLN A 214 20.46 -11.59 -6.57
CA GLN A 214 19.02 -11.31 -6.44
C GLN A 214 18.53 -10.47 -7.63
N CYS A 215 18.50 -11.10 -8.80
CA CYS A 215 17.94 -10.49 -9.99
C CYS A 215 16.92 -11.41 -10.65
N LEU A 216 15.64 -11.10 -10.44
CA LEU A 216 14.52 -11.91 -10.92
C LEU A 216 14.55 -12.12 -12.43
N PRO A 217 15.01 -11.16 -13.24
CA PRO A 217 15.15 -11.38 -14.66
C PRO A 217 15.84 -12.67 -15.10
N ALA A 218 16.94 -13.00 -14.45
CA ALA A 218 17.71 -14.20 -14.73
C ALA A 218 16.94 -15.50 -14.39
N ALA A 219 15.89 -15.41 -13.56
CA ALA A 219 15.12 -16.56 -13.09
C ALA A 219 13.83 -16.83 -13.89
N TRP A 220 13.39 -15.94 -14.79
CA TRP A 220 12.10 -16.09 -15.50
C TRP A 220 12.01 -17.38 -16.30
N ASP A 221 13.02 -17.69 -17.11
CA ASP A 221 12.99 -18.89 -17.95
C ASP A 221 12.90 -20.16 -17.10
N GLY A 222 13.62 -20.23 -15.97
CA GLY A 222 13.53 -21.34 -15.03
C GLY A 222 12.14 -21.46 -14.39
N ILE A 223 11.58 -20.34 -13.91
CA ILE A 223 10.23 -20.31 -13.32
C ILE A 223 9.18 -20.78 -14.33
N PHE A 224 9.21 -20.27 -15.56
CA PHE A 224 8.21 -20.63 -16.57
C PHE A 224 8.42 -22.04 -17.15
N ALA A 225 9.67 -22.54 -17.24
CA ALA A 225 9.94 -23.92 -17.61
C ALA A 225 9.39 -24.90 -16.56
N GLU A 226 9.59 -24.61 -15.28
CA GLU A 226 9.01 -25.37 -14.17
C GLU A 226 7.48 -25.34 -14.21
N ALA A 227 6.89 -24.15 -14.38
CA ALA A 227 5.44 -23.99 -14.50
C ALA A 227 4.88 -24.79 -15.69
N ARG A 228 5.61 -24.84 -16.81
CA ARG A 228 5.24 -25.63 -18.00
C ARG A 228 5.31 -27.12 -17.73
N ALA A 229 6.37 -27.61 -17.10
CA ALA A 229 6.51 -29.01 -16.72
C ALA A 229 5.40 -29.43 -15.74
N PHE A 230 5.09 -28.57 -14.77
CA PHE A 230 4.00 -28.75 -13.82
C PHE A 230 2.63 -28.83 -14.53
N ALA A 231 2.33 -27.89 -15.42
CA ALA A 231 1.10 -27.92 -16.21
C ALA A 231 0.98 -29.19 -17.07
N ALA A 232 2.07 -29.59 -17.74
CA ALA A 232 2.10 -30.80 -18.55
C ALA A 232 1.86 -32.08 -17.73
N ALA A 233 2.46 -32.18 -16.55
CA ALA A 233 2.29 -33.32 -15.64
C ALA A 233 0.85 -33.47 -15.12
N SER A 234 0.09 -32.37 -15.04
CA SER A 234 -1.30 -32.39 -14.60
C SER A 234 -2.26 -33.04 -15.61
N GLY A 235 -1.90 -33.05 -16.89
CA GLY A 235 -2.78 -33.46 -17.99
C GLY A 235 -4.02 -32.59 -18.20
N ARG A 236 -4.15 -31.45 -17.48
CA ARG A 236 -5.31 -30.55 -17.58
C ARG A 236 -5.05 -29.42 -18.58
N PRO A 237 -6.05 -29.01 -19.38
CA PRO A 237 -5.91 -27.85 -20.24
C PRO A 237 -5.77 -26.57 -19.39
N VAL A 238 -4.95 -25.64 -19.87
CA VAL A 238 -4.72 -24.32 -19.26
C VAL A 238 -5.24 -23.25 -20.22
N ASP A 239 -6.12 -22.39 -19.73
CA ASP A 239 -6.78 -21.34 -20.52
C ASP A 239 -6.01 -20.01 -20.49
N ALA A 240 -5.20 -19.78 -19.46
CA ALA A 240 -4.41 -18.57 -19.27
C ALA A 240 -3.27 -18.77 -18.25
N VAL A 241 -2.37 -17.79 -18.19
CA VAL A 241 -1.30 -17.70 -17.19
C VAL A 241 -1.52 -16.44 -16.34
N GLY A 242 -1.53 -16.61 -15.02
CA GLY A 242 -1.65 -15.52 -14.06
C GLY A 242 -0.38 -15.40 -13.24
N VAL A 243 0.27 -14.24 -13.26
CA VAL A 243 1.47 -13.96 -12.46
C VAL A 243 1.15 -12.89 -11.44
N SER A 244 1.33 -13.21 -10.16
CA SER A 244 1.43 -12.23 -9.08
C SER A 244 2.89 -12.07 -8.70
N ILE A 245 3.34 -10.83 -8.53
CA ILE A 245 4.74 -10.50 -8.24
C ILE A 245 4.85 -9.47 -7.11
N ALA A 246 5.76 -9.69 -6.17
CA ALA A 246 6.08 -8.76 -5.09
C ALA A 246 6.95 -7.58 -5.59
N ALA A 247 6.41 -6.85 -6.57
CA ALA A 247 6.97 -5.65 -7.17
C ALA A 247 5.85 -4.72 -7.64
N THR A 248 6.14 -3.42 -7.76
CA THR A 248 5.17 -2.46 -8.27
C THR A 248 4.78 -2.84 -9.69
N THR A 249 3.48 -3.02 -9.92
CA THR A 249 2.92 -3.37 -11.23
C THR A 249 1.76 -2.42 -11.53
N LEU A 250 1.82 -1.73 -12.66
CA LEU A 250 0.81 -0.78 -13.10
C LEU A 250 0.24 -1.23 -14.44
N ALA A 251 -1.07 -1.42 -14.53
CA ALA A 251 -1.74 -1.86 -15.77
C ALA A 251 -1.07 -3.08 -16.43
N GLY A 252 -0.58 -4.04 -15.63
CA GLY A 252 0.10 -5.25 -16.09
C GLY A 252 1.56 -5.07 -16.53
N VAL A 253 2.16 -3.91 -16.25
CA VAL A 253 3.58 -3.63 -16.48
C VAL A 253 4.32 -3.62 -15.16
N VAL A 254 5.39 -4.41 -15.06
CA VAL A 254 6.28 -4.42 -13.89
C VAL A 254 7.22 -3.22 -13.94
N HIS A 255 7.28 -2.44 -12.87
CA HIS A 255 8.17 -1.28 -12.71
C HIS A 255 9.21 -1.58 -11.61
N PRO A 256 10.29 -2.29 -11.93
CA PRO A 256 11.33 -2.61 -10.95
C PRO A 256 12.07 -1.36 -10.49
N VAL A 257 12.39 -1.33 -9.19
CA VAL A 257 13.25 -0.30 -8.61
C VAL A 257 14.62 -0.92 -8.34
N PRO A 258 15.72 -0.39 -8.92
CA PRO A 258 17.07 -0.90 -8.67
C PRO A 258 17.40 -0.94 -7.18
N GLU A 259 18.18 -1.93 -6.73
CA GLU A 259 18.63 -2.08 -5.33
C GLU A 259 17.54 -2.49 -4.33
N PHE A 260 16.30 -2.74 -4.78
CA PHE A 260 15.20 -3.16 -3.90
C PHE A 260 14.55 -4.48 -4.32
N GLY A 261 14.22 -5.28 -3.30
CA GLY A 261 13.33 -6.43 -3.42
C GLY A 261 13.84 -7.50 -4.39
N LEU A 262 12.98 -7.91 -5.33
CA LEU A 262 13.26 -8.95 -6.32
C LEU A 262 14.30 -8.54 -7.38
N PHE A 263 14.73 -7.28 -7.37
CA PHE A 263 15.61 -6.68 -8.36
C PHE A 263 16.86 -6.04 -7.73
N ALA A 264 17.17 -6.42 -6.48
CA ALA A 264 18.21 -5.77 -5.69
C ALA A 264 19.58 -5.80 -6.37
N ASP A 265 19.94 -6.91 -7.02
CA ASP A 265 21.25 -7.07 -7.65
C ASP A 265 21.18 -6.98 -9.19
N CYS A 266 20.10 -6.44 -9.77
CA CYS A 266 19.95 -6.35 -11.22
C CYS A 266 20.82 -5.25 -11.84
N PRO A 267 21.38 -5.46 -13.05
CA PRO A 267 22.03 -4.39 -13.78
C PRO A 267 20.97 -3.48 -14.43
N PRO A 268 21.32 -2.24 -14.78
CA PRO A 268 20.38 -1.30 -15.38
C PRO A 268 19.62 -1.86 -16.59
N GLU A 269 20.29 -2.60 -17.49
CA GLU A 269 19.62 -3.15 -18.67
C GLU A 269 18.51 -4.17 -18.34
N GLU A 270 18.65 -5.01 -17.31
CA GLU A 270 17.60 -5.98 -16.95
C GLU A 270 16.46 -5.33 -16.16
N ILE A 271 16.72 -4.21 -15.47
CA ILE A 271 15.68 -3.36 -14.85
C ILE A 271 14.78 -2.79 -15.95
N ASP A 272 15.38 -2.09 -16.92
CA ASP A 272 14.64 -1.35 -17.95
C ASP A 272 13.88 -2.29 -18.90
N THR A 273 14.37 -3.53 -19.07
CA THR A 273 13.75 -4.54 -19.95
C THR A 273 12.92 -5.58 -19.20
N ALA A 274 12.72 -5.44 -17.89
CA ALA A 274 12.19 -6.52 -17.06
C ALA A 274 10.82 -7.04 -17.51
N ASN A 275 9.87 -6.12 -17.75
CA ASN A 275 8.54 -6.48 -18.22
C ASN A 275 8.56 -7.17 -19.61
N VAL A 276 9.47 -6.74 -20.48
CA VAL A 276 9.64 -7.35 -21.82
C VAL A 276 10.13 -8.78 -21.69
N LEU A 277 11.18 -8.99 -20.91
CA LEU A 277 11.78 -10.29 -20.68
C LEU A 277 10.82 -11.28 -19.99
N LEU A 278 10.02 -10.82 -19.01
CA LEU A 278 8.96 -11.62 -18.39
C LEU A 278 7.95 -12.11 -19.45
N ARG A 279 7.45 -11.20 -20.29
CA ARG A 279 6.45 -11.52 -21.32
C ARG A 279 7.03 -12.47 -22.38
N GLN A 280 8.28 -12.28 -22.77
CA GLN A 280 8.98 -13.18 -23.69
C GLN A 280 9.16 -14.58 -23.10
N ALA A 281 9.59 -14.68 -21.84
CA ALA A 281 9.75 -15.97 -21.15
C ALA A 281 8.41 -16.72 -21.03
N CYS A 282 7.33 -16.02 -20.66
CA CYS A 282 5.99 -16.60 -20.65
C CYS A 282 5.55 -17.04 -22.06
N GLY A 283 5.75 -16.20 -23.08
CA GLY A 283 5.36 -16.51 -24.47
C GLY A 283 6.10 -17.72 -25.05
N ARG A 284 7.36 -17.95 -24.64
CA ARG A 284 8.12 -19.17 -24.99
C ARG A 284 7.56 -20.42 -24.31
N ALA A 285 7.17 -20.31 -23.03
CA ALA A 285 6.66 -21.45 -22.26
C ALA A 285 5.19 -21.79 -22.60
N PHE A 286 4.38 -20.79 -22.90
CA PHE A 286 2.94 -20.89 -23.15
C PHE A 286 2.50 -20.11 -24.40
N PRO A 287 2.87 -20.56 -25.61
CA PRO A 287 2.54 -19.85 -26.84
C PRO A 287 1.03 -19.67 -27.02
N GLY A 288 0.59 -18.44 -27.32
CA GLY A 288 -0.82 -18.12 -27.60
C GLY A 288 -1.72 -18.05 -26.37
N LEU A 289 -1.23 -18.35 -25.16
CA LEU A 289 -2.03 -18.20 -23.95
C LEU A 289 -2.03 -16.75 -23.45
N PRO A 290 -3.18 -16.23 -22.99
CA PRO A 290 -3.26 -14.94 -22.32
C PRO A 290 -2.41 -14.90 -21.05
N LEU A 291 -1.77 -13.76 -20.81
CA LEU A 291 -0.97 -13.50 -19.61
C LEU A 291 -1.53 -12.27 -18.89
N ALA A 292 -1.81 -12.41 -17.60
CA ALA A 292 -1.97 -11.28 -16.68
C ALA A 292 -0.81 -11.24 -15.69
N VAL A 293 -0.29 -10.04 -15.46
CA VAL A 293 0.72 -9.77 -14.42
C VAL A 293 0.12 -8.75 -13.48
N VAL A 294 0.13 -9.02 -12.18
CA VAL A 294 -0.41 -8.12 -11.15
C VAL A 294 0.55 -8.05 -9.96
N ASN A 295 0.46 -6.96 -9.21
CA ASN A 295 1.14 -6.87 -7.93
C ASN A 295 0.60 -7.96 -6.97
N ASP A 296 1.43 -8.49 -6.08
CA ASP A 296 1.05 -9.53 -5.11
C ASP A 296 -0.05 -9.07 -4.13
N GLY A 297 0.00 -7.82 -3.68
CA GLY A 297 -1.05 -7.18 -2.90
C GLY A 297 -2.35 -7.04 -3.67
N GLU A 298 -2.28 -6.69 -4.96
CA GLU A 298 -3.46 -6.65 -5.85
C GLU A 298 -4.11 -8.03 -5.96
N ALA A 299 -3.33 -9.07 -6.23
CA ALA A 299 -3.83 -10.43 -6.32
C ALA A 299 -4.52 -10.86 -5.01
N GLN A 300 -3.86 -10.63 -3.86
CA GLN A 300 -4.45 -10.94 -2.56
C GLN A 300 -5.74 -10.16 -2.30
N ALA A 301 -5.85 -8.92 -2.76
CA ALA A 301 -7.07 -8.14 -2.64
C ALA A 301 -8.20 -8.65 -3.54
N ARG A 302 -7.90 -9.05 -4.78
CA ARG A 302 -8.89 -9.67 -5.67
C ARG A 302 -9.45 -10.94 -5.05
N PHE A 303 -8.56 -11.77 -4.51
CA PHE A 303 -8.95 -12.95 -3.75
C PHE A 303 -9.87 -12.57 -2.57
N ALA A 304 -9.45 -11.63 -1.72
CA ALA A 304 -10.20 -11.25 -0.52
C ALA A 304 -11.58 -10.70 -0.83
N PHE A 305 -11.72 -9.96 -1.94
CA PHE A 305 -12.99 -9.41 -2.40
C PHE A 305 -13.99 -10.53 -2.74
N HIS A 306 -13.55 -11.50 -3.55
CA HIS A 306 -14.39 -12.59 -4.05
C HIS A 306 -14.58 -13.75 -3.06
N HIS A 307 -13.64 -13.98 -2.13
CA HIS A 307 -13.74 -15.04 -1.14
C HIS A 307 -14.94 -14.83 -0.19
N SER A 308 -15.24 -13.58 0.17
CA SER A 308 -16.42 -13.24 0.99
C SER A 308 -17.67 -12.90 0.19
N HIS A 309 -17.56 -12.77 -1.14
CA HIS A 309 -18.65 -12.38 -2.04
C HIS A 309 -18.57 -13.18 -3.33
N PRO A 310 -19.16 -14.39 -3.39
CA PRO A 310 -19.23 -15.15 -4.63
C PRO A 310 -19.83 -14.26 -5.73
N PRO A 311 -19.19 -14.11 -6.90
CA PRO A 311 -19.66 -13.31 -8.03
C PRO A 311 -21.15 -13.47 -8.39
N ALA A 312 -21.75 -14.63 -8.07
CA ALA A 312 -23.19 -14.88 -8.20
C ALA A 312 -24.08 -13.89 -7.43
N THR A 313 -23.57 -13.17 -6.42
CA THR A 313 -24.35 -12.19 -5.64
C THR A 313 -24.43 -10.81 -6.30
N GLY A 314 -23.58 -10.50 -7.28
CA GLY A 314 -23.53 -9.19 -7.92
C GLY A 314 -23.34 -8.00 -6.95
N ALA A 315 -22.96 -8.26 -5.70
CA ALA A 315 -23.01 -7.28 -4.63
C ALA A 315 -21.78 -6.36 -4.70
N ALA A 316 -22.00 -5.12 -5.13
CA ALA A 316 -21.05 -4.05 -4.90
C ALA A 316 -21.02 -3.70 -3.41
N LEU A 317 -19.85 -3.39 -2.88
CA LEU A 317 -19.73 -2.80 -1.54
C LEU A 317 -20.26 -1.37 -1.56
N SER A 318 -20.65 -0.84 -0.40
CA SER A 318 -21.06 0.56 -0.26
C SER A 318 -19.91 1.57 -0.45
N GLY A 319 -18.68 1.08 -0.54
CA GLY A 319 -17.44 1.83 -0.65
C GLY A 319 -16.29 0.89 -1.00
N ASP A 320 -15.07 1.42 -0.95
CA ASP A 320 -13.85 0.69 -1.27
C ASP A 320 -13.52 -0.39 -0.23
N MET A 321 -12.73 -1.39 -0.64
CA MET A 321 -12.20 -2.43 0.23
C MET A 321 -10.68 -2.35 0.32
N LEU A 322 -10.16 -2.34 1.54
CA LEU A 322 -8.74 -2.51 1.80
C LEU A 322 -8.45 -3.98 2.11
N SER A 323 -7.51 -4.59 1.39
CA SER A 323 -6.92 -5.88 1.75
C SER A 323 -5.59 -5.66 2.46
N LEU A 324 -5.32 -6.46 3.49
CA LEU A 324 -4.07 -6.44 4.25
C LEU A 324 -3.60 -7.86 4.55
N ARG A 325 -2.32 -8.12 4.28
CA ARG A 325 -1.60 -9.29 4.80
C ARG A 325 -0.30 -8.84 5.45
N LEU A 326 -0.08 -9.28 6.69
CA LEU A 326 1.18 -9.04 7.38
C LEU A 326 2.25 -10.00 6.83
N GLY A 327 3.28 -9.45 6.19
CA GLY A 327 4.47 -10.13 5.67
C GLY A 327 5.72 -9.29 5.94
N ALA A 328 6.89 -9.64 5.38
CA ALA A 328 8.12 -8.86 5.58
C ALA A 328 7.95 -7.37 5.17
N CYS A 329 7.20 -7.13 4.10
CA CYS A 329 6.50 -5.88 3.85
C CYS A 329 4.99 -6.20 3.90
N PRO A 330 4.12 -5.36 4.49
CA PRO A 330 2.69 -5.56 4.35
C PRO A 330 2.30 -5.57 2.88
N ALA A 331 1.58 -6.61 2.47
CA ALA A 331 0.83 -6.56 1.22
C ALA A 331 -0.49 -5.87 1.52
N VAL A 332 -0.59 -4.60 1.15
CA VAL A 332 -1.80 -3.79 1.30
C VAL A 332 -2.27 -3.40 -0.08
N HIS A 333 -3.57 -3.48 -0.34
CA HIS A 333 -4.10 -3.00 -1.60
C HIS A 333 -5.56 -2.58 -1.46
N CYS A 334 -5.94 -1.49 -2.15
CA CYS A 334 -7.31 -1.01 -2.16
C CYS A 334 -7.98 -1.41 -3.47
N LEU A 335 -9.18 -1.98 -3.36
CA LEU A 335 -10.09 -2.19 -4.46
C LEU A 335 -11.29 -1.25 -4.32
N ASP A 336 -11.85 -0.82 -5.44
CA ASP A 336 -13.09 -0.07 -5.42
C ASP A 336 -14.29 -0.94 -5.01
N ALA A 337 -15.45 -0.30 -4.85
CA ALA A 337 -16.71 -0.97 -4.54
C ALA A 337 -17.09 -2.14 -5.46
N ARG A 338 -16.46 -2.25 -6.64
CA ARG A 338 -16.68 -3.29 -7.64
C ARG A 338 -15.53 -4.30 -7.74
N GLY A 339 -14.56 -4.24 -6.82
CA GLY A 339 -13.43 -5.16 -6.80
C GLY A 339 -12.33 -4.82 -7.81
N ARG A 340 -12.28 -3.57 -8.32
CA ARG A 340 -11.26 -3.14 -9.28
C ARG A 340 -10.11 -2.44 -8.56
N PRO A 341 -8.84 -2.65 -8.97
CA PRO A 341 -7.72 -1.89 -8.43
C PRO A 341 -7.97 -0.40 -8.66
N VAL A 342 -7.70 0.38 -7.62
CA VAL A 342 -7.77 1.84 -7.71
C VAL A 342 -6.64 2.37 -8.61
N GLU A 343 -6.70 3.61 -9.10
CA GLU A 343 -5.56 4.18 -9.86
C GLU A 343 -4.50 4.73 -8.89
N GLY A 344 -3.25 4.27 -9.02
CA GLY A 344 -2.12 4.76 -8.23
C GLY A 344 -0.93 3.81 -8.16
N LEU A 345 0.07 4.13 -7.32
CA LEU A 345 1.26 3.29 -7.08
C LEU A 345 1.01 2.20 -6.04
N HIS A 346 0.11 2.45 -5.09
CA HIS A 346 -0.35 1.47 -4.10
C HIS A 346 0.75 0.97 -3.14
N GLU A 347 1.74 1.81 -2.89
CA GLU A 347 2.85 1.57 -1.95
C GLU A 347 2.41 1.92 -0.51
N TYR A 348 1.25 1.41 -0.09
CA TYR A 348 0.60 1.79 1.17
C TYR A 348 1.41 1.44 2.42
N GLY A 349 2.28 0.42 2.35
CA GLY A 349 3.21 0.08 3.42
C GLY A 349 4.13 1.25 3.77
N TRP A 350 4.37 2.16 2.84
CA TRP A 350 5.32 3.25 3.02
C TRP A 350 4.66 4.60 3.32
N LEU A 351 3.36 4.59 3.62
CA LEU A 351 2.64 5.76 4.08
C LEU A 351 3.10 6.20 5.47
N VAL A 352 3.43 7.49 5.60
CA VAL A 352 3.67 8.12 6.89
C VAL A 352 2.34 8.14 7.66
N THR A 353 2.35 7.55 8.86
CA THR A 353 1.17 7.47 9.73
C THR A 353 1.38 8.10 11.09
N ARG A 354 2.62 8.13 11.56
CA ARG A 354 2.94 8.59 12.90
C ARG A 354 4.22 9.41 12.93
N TYR A 355 4.21 10.48 13.72
CA TYR A 355 5.39 11.16 14.21
C TYR A 355 5.97 10.39 15.41
N ALA A 356 7.22 9.98 15.30
CA ALA A 356 7.95 9.23 16.31
C ALA A 356 9.20 10.02 16.74
N PRO A 357 9.11 10.81 17.82
CA PRO A 357 10.30 11.45 18.38
C PRO A 357 11.16 10.37 19.06
N SER A 358 12.29 9.98 18.49
CA SER A 358 13.26 9.09 19.16
C SER A 358 14.71 9.51 18.88
N LYS A 359 15.70 8.92 19.57
CA LYS A 359 16.23 9.32 20.88
C LYS A 359 17.60 9.98 20.65
N ALA A 360 17.68 11.23 20.17
CA ALA A 360 18.91 12.04 20.25
C ALA A 360 18.70 13.48 19.77
N ALA A 361 18.04 13.71 18.63
CA ALA A 361 17.80 15.06 18.08
C ALA A 361 16.82 15.12 16.88
N GLY A 362 16.10 14.03 16.55
CA GLY A 362 15.41 13.89 15.26
C GLY A 362 13.90 14.09 15.30
N SER A 363 13.35 14.61 14.20
CA SER A 363 11.92 14.58 13.86
C SER A 363 11.67 13.47 12.83
N LEU A 364 11.48 12.23 13.29
CA LEU A 364 11.27 11.08 12.40
C LEU A 364 9.79 10.73 12.29
N PHE A 365 9.32 10.50 11.07
CA PHE A 365 8.01 9.87 10.82
C PHE A 365 8.16 8.35 10.66
N SER A 366 7.24 7.59 11.24
CA SER A 366 7.12 6.15 11.03
C SER A 366 6.03 5.84 10.02
N THR A 367 6.30 4.88 9.15
CA THR A 367 5.35 4.32 8.19
C THR A 367 4.62 3.11 8.73
N THR A 368 3.54 2.73 8.05
CA THR A 368 2.77 1.52 8.37
C THR A 368 3.57 0.24 8.21
N ARG A 369 4.57 0.20 7.30
CA ARG A 369 5.37 -0.99 6.99
C ARG A 369 5.92 -1.63 8.24
N LEU A 370 6.49 -0.82 9.14
CA LEU A 370 7.12 -1.35 10.34
C LEU A 370 6.09 -2.09 11.21
N TYR A 371 4.93 -1.47 11.46
CA TYR A 371 3.91 -2.01 12.38
C TYR A 371 2.99 -3.04 11.75
N LEU A 372 2.65 -2.90 10.47
CA LEU A 372 1.81 -3.84 9.72
C LEU A 372 2.64 -4.87 8.96
N SER A 373 3.82 -5.23 9.45
CA SER A 373 4.65 -6.32 8.91
C SER A 373 4.69 -7.52 9.86
N HIS A 374 5.35 -8.58 9.41
CA HIS A 374 5.77 -9.71 10.23
C HIS A 374 6.50 -9.25 11.50
N TYR A 375 7.40 -8.27 11.37
CA TYR A 375 8.16 -7.71 12.49
C TYR A 375 7.41 -6.64 13.30
N GLY A 376 6.16 -6.36 12.94
CA GLY A 376 5.33 -5.36 13.61
C GLY A 376 5.10 -5.66 15.08
N VAL A 377 4.97 -6.93 15.45
CA VAL A 377 4.84 -7.37 16.85
C VAL A 377 6.05 -6.94 17.66
N ALA A 378 7.26 -7.15 17.14
CA ALA A 378 8.50 -6.75 17.81
C ALA A 378 8.62 -5.22 17.90
N ALA A 379 8.28 -4.49 16.84
CA ALA A 379 8.29 -3.03 16.84
C ALA A 379 7.31 -2.45 17.87
N ALA A 380 6.09 -2.98 17.92
CA ALA A 380 5.09 -2.58 18.90
C ALA A 380 5.50 -2.94 20.33
N ALA A 381 6.06 -4.12 20.54
CA ALA A 381 6.60 -4.52 21.84
C ALA A 381 7.78 -3.63 22.28
N HIS A 382 8.64 -3.22 21.34
CA HIS A 382 9.73 -2.29 21.61
C HIS A 382 9.21 -0.93 22.09
N ASP A 383 8.24 -0.37 21.35
CA ASP A 383 7.60 0.91 21.70
C ASP A 383 6.90 0.88 23.06
N LEU A 384 6.41 -0.28 23.48
CA LEU A 384 5.79 -0.50 24.78
C LEU A 384 6.79 -0.84 25.89
N GLY A 385 8.10 -0.94 25.60
CA GLY A 385 9.15 -1.34 26.55
C GLY A 385 9.14 -2.82 26.92
N LEU A 386 8.37 -3.64 26.20
CA LEU A 386 8.13 -5.05 26.55
C LEU A 386 9.26 -5.98 26.12
N LEU A 387 10.01 -5.65 25.06
CA LEU A 387 11.19 -6.44 24.68
C LEU A 387 12.23 -6.45 25.80
N GLU A 388 12.48 -5.30 26.42
CA GLU A 388 13.39 -5.18 27.56
C GLU A 388 12.82 -5.87 28.81
N HIS A 389 11.55 -5.63 29.11
CA HIS A 389 10.86 -6.24 30.24
C HIS A 389 10.94 -7.78 30.24
N TYR A 390 10.66 -8.41 29.10
CA TYR A 390 10.69 -9.86 28.94
C TYR A 390 12.06 -10.40 28.47
N ARG A 391 13.06 -9.54 28.27
CA ARG A 391 14.40 -9.88 27.74
C ARG A 391 14.35 -10.67 26.43
N LEU A 392 13.45 -10.27 25.53
CA LEU A 392 13.23 -10.95 24.26
C LEU A 392 14.06 -10.33 23.14
N PRO A 393 14.78 -11.13 22.33
CA PRO A 393 15.26 -10.67 21.03
C PRO A 393 14.08 -10.45 20.06
N ILE A 394 14.29 -9.65 19.02
CA ILE A 394 13.28 -9.29 18.01
C ILE A 394 12.58 -10.53 17.43
N GLU A 395 13.35 -11.55 17.04
CA GLU A 395 12.82 -12.77 16.41
C GLU A 395 11.97 -13.62 17.35
N ALA A 396 12.23 -13.57 18.67
CA ALA A 396 11.46 -14.33 19.65
C ALA A 396 10.15 -13.63 20.04
N ALA A 397 10.01 -12.33 19.76
CA ALA A 397 8.85 -11.55 20.18
C ALA A 397 7.55 -12.05 19.52
N ILE A 398 7.61 -12.39 18.24
CA ILE A 398 6.42 -12.81 17.46
C ILE A 398 5.79 -14.07 18.05
N PRO A 399 6.48 -15.22 18.16
CA PRO A 399 5.89 -16.42 18.75
C PRO A 399 5.55 -16.23 20.24
N PHE A 400 6.34 -15.45 20.99
CA PHE A 400 6.08 -15.21 22.41
C PHE A 400 4.74 -14.49 22.65
N PHE A 401 4.52 -13.33 21.99
CA PHE A 401 3.29 -12.57 22.20
C PHE A 401 2.07 -13.25 21.57
N HIS A 402 2.26 -13.99 20.48
CA HIS A 402 1.19 -14.84 19.93
C HIS A 402 0.76 -15.90 20.97
N ASP A 403 1.71 -16.72 21.45
CA ASP A 403 1.44 -17.76 22.45
C ASP A 403 0.86 -17.19 23.75
N ALA A 404 1.32 -16.03 24.18
CA ALA A 404 0.82 -15.35 25.37
C ALA A 404 -0.63 -14.88 25.21
N LEU A 405 -1.04 -14.48 24.01
CA LEU A 405 -2.40 -14.05 23.74
C LEU A 405 -3.38 -15.25 23.71
N VAL A 406 -3.00 -16.34 23.04
CA VAL A 406 -3.89 -17.48 22.79
C VAL A 406 -3.98 -18.46 23.95
N ARG A 407 -2.97 -18.51 24.83
CA ARG A 407 -2.98 -19.41 26.00
C ARG A 407 -3.71 -18.80 27.19
N ASN A 408 -4.86 -19.36 27.53
CA ASN A 408 -5.63 -18.99 28.71
C ASN A 408 -4.78 -18.99 29.99
N GLY A 409 -4.88 -17.92 30.77
CA GLY A 409 -4.19 -17.78 32.06
C GLY A 409 -2.71 -17.40 31.96
N ASN A 410 -2.19 -17.09 30.77
CA ASN A 410 -0.82 -16.62 30.62
C ASN A 410 -0.66 -15.20 31.24
N PRO A 411 0.27 -14.99 32.19
CA PRO A 411 0.51 -13.68 32.79
C PRO A 411 0.83 -12.55 31.79
N ALA A 412 1.44 -12.88 30.64
CA ALA A 412 1.79 -11.93 29.60
C ALA A 412 0.65 -11.62 28.62
N GLY A 413 -0.53 -12.24 28.78
CA GLY A 413 -1.64 -12.11 27.82
C GLY A 413 -2.18 -10.68 27.67
N LEU A 414 -2.18 -9.89 28.74
CA LEU A 414 -2.58 -8.48 28.68
C LEU A 414 -1.59 -7.63 27.89
N ASP A 415 -0.28 -7.88 28.05
CA ASP A 415 0.75 -7.18 27.29
C ASP A 415 0.73 -7.59 25.82
N ALA A 416 0.52 -8.88 25.53
CA ALA A 416 0.30 -9.36 24.18
C ALA A 416 -0.90 -8.66 23.52
N ALA A 417 -2.04 -8.56 24.22
CA ALA A 417 -3.21 -7.85 23.72
C ALA A 417 -2.90 -6.36 23.42
N ARG A 418 -2.06 -5.70 24.24
CA ARG A 418 -1.63 -4.32 23.99
C ARG A 418 -0.72 -4.20 22.76
N VAL A 419 0.18 -5.16 22.55
CA VAL A 419 1.03 -5.22 21.35
C VAL A 419 0.16 -5.30 20.09
N TYR A 420 -0.77 -6.26 20.02
CA TYR A 420 -1.67 -6.39 18.86
C TYR A 420 -2.67 -5.23 18.74
N ALA A 421 -3.13 -4.64 19.85
CA ALA A 421 -3.92 -3.41 19.80
C ALA A 421 -3.13 -2.23 19.19
N LEU A 422 -1.82 -2.15 19.40
CA LEU A 422 -1.00 -1.12 18.74
C LEU A 422 -0.92 -1.35 17.22
N LEU A 423 -0.80 -2.60 16.76
CA LEU A 423 -0.91 -2.94 15.34
C LEU A 423 -2.28 -2.52 14.78
N GLY A 424 -3.36 -2.79 15.53
CA GLY A 424 -4.72 -2.34 15.23
C GLY A 424 -4.86 -0.82 15.11
N ALA A 425 -4.22 -0.06 16.00
CA ALA A 425 -4.21 1.40 15.92
C ALA A 425 -3.51 1.91 14.65
N HIS A 426 -2.41 1.26 14.24
CA HIS A 426 -1.75 1.58 12.96
C HIS A 426 -2.61 1.24 11.75
N LEU A 427 -3.42 0.18 11.83
CA LEU A 427 -4.44 -0.09 10.81
C LEU A 427 -5.51 1.02 10.76
N GLY A 428 -5.92 1.56 11.92
CA GLY A 428 -6.81 2.71 12.00
C GLY A 428 -6.21 3.98 11.37
N MET A 429 -4.91 4.23 11.59
CA MET A 429 -4.19 5.33 10.95
C MET A 429 -4.16 5.19 9.42
N LEU A 430 -3.88 3.98 8.92
CA LEU A 430 -3.91 3.68 7.50
C LEU A 430 -5.31 3.90 6.91
N ALA A 431 -6.34 3.35 7.56
CA ALA A 431 -7.73 3.48 7.12
C ALA A 431 -8.15 4.95 7.03
N HIS A 432 -7.83 5.76 8.03
CA HIS A 432 -8.13 7.19 8.02
C HIS A 432 -7.50 7.94 6.85
N GLU A 433 -6.23 7.65 6.54
CA GLU A 433 -5.54 8.30 5.42
C GLU A 433 -6.16 7.96 4.06
N LEU A 434 -6.72 6.76 3.91
CA LEU A 434 -7.33 6.30 2.67
C LEU A 434 -8.81 6.70 2.53
N ASP A 435 -9.57 6.60 3.61
CA ASP A 435 -11.02 6.87 3.66
C ASP A 435 -11.37 8.31 3.27
N ARG A 436 -10.54 9.29 3.67
CA ARG A 436 -10.77 10.73 3.44
C ARG A 436 -11.08 11.10 1.99
N ASN A 437 -10.49 10.39 1.03
CA ASN A 437 -10.64 10.68 -0.40
C ASN A 437 -11.58 9.68 -1.10
N ARG A 438 -11.76 8.50 -0.51
CA ARG A 438 -12.54 7.39 -1.07
C ARG A 438 -13.12 6.59 0.10
N PRO A 439 -14.42 6.68 0.37
CA PRO A 439 -15.03 6.00 1.52
C PRO A 439 -14.71 4.51 1.52
N LEU A 440 -14.16 4.02 2.62
CA LEU A 440 -13.90 2.60 2.84
C LEU A 440 -15.15 1.94 3.43
N ALA A 441 -15.57 0.82 2.87
CA ALA A 441 -16.63 -0.01 3.42
C ALA A 441 -16.10 -1.20 4.21
N ALA A 442 -14.90 -1.69 3.86
CA ALA A 442 -14.36 -2.89 4.47
C ALA A 442 -12.84 -2.94 4.50
N ILE A 443 -12.32 -3.59 5.52
CA ILE A 443 -10.93 -4.04 5.63
C ILE A 443 -10.94 -5.56 5.77
N ARG A 444 -10.11 -6.24 4.97
CA ARG A 444 -9.93 -7.69 4.97
C ARG A 444 -8.52 -8.03 5.40
N LEU A 445 -8.38 -8.67 6.54
CA LEU A 445 -7.09 -9.17 7.03
C LEU A 445 -6.92 -10.63 6.62
N LEU A 446 -5.87 -10.93 5.85
CA LEU A 446 -5.54 -12.31 5.47
C LEU A 446 -4.71 -12.96 6.57
N GLY A 447 -5.36 -13.85 7.31
CA GLY A 447 -4.79 -14.64 8.39
C GLY A 447 -4.19 -15.96 7.90
N SER A 448 -3.29 -16.51 8.71
CA SER A 448 -2.77 -17.87 8.57
C SER A 448 -1.92 -18.26 9.76
N THR A 449 -1.76 -19.56 9.96
CA THR A 449 -0.77 -20.10 10.92
C THR A 449 0.66 -19.56 10.67
N ALA A 450 1.03 -19.32 9.40
CA ALA A 450 2.38 -18.89 9.02
C ALA A 450 2.69 -17.44 9.44
N ASN A 451 1.74 -16.52 9.33
CA ASN A 451 1.91 -15.13 9.78
C ASN A 451 1.42 -14.88 11.21
N LYS A 452 0.95 -15.92 11.93
CA LYS A 452 0.49 -15.85 13.32
C LYS A 452 -0.64 -14.86 13.52
N ILE A 453 -1.56 -14.82 12.56
CA ILE A 453 -2.78 -13.99 12.59
C ILE A 453 -3.99 -14.93 12.54
N ASP A 454 -4.63 -15.09 13.69
CA ASP A 454 -5.84 -15.87 13.96
C ASP A 454 -6.92 -14.99 14.61
N ALA A 455 -8.04 -15.60 15.00
CA ALA A 455 -9.19 -14.92 15.58
C ALA A 455 -8.83 -14.09 16.83
N GLU A 456 -8.03 -14.63 17.74
CA GLU A 456 -7.62 -13.97 18.98
C GLU A 456 -6.78 -12.72 18.69
N VAL A 457 -5.79 -12.84 17.80
CA VAL A 457 -4.99 -11.70 17.33
C VAL A 457 -5.87 -10.66 16.66
N PHE A 458 -6.78 -11.10 15.79
CA PHE A 458 -7.69 -10.21 15.07
C PHE A 458 -8.58 -9.42 16.02
N VAL A 459 -9.14 -10.05 17.07
CA VAL A 459 -9.93 -9.36 18.10
C VAL A 459 -9.09 -8.30 18.83
N ALA A 460 -7.83 -8.60 19.18
CA ALA A 460 -6.96 -7.62 19.81
C ALA A 460 -6.64 -6.43 18.87
N MET A 461 -6.38 -6.69 17.58
CA MET A 461 -6.21 -5.65 16.57
C MET A 461 -7.49 -4.82 16.37
N GLN A 462 -8.67 -5.44 16.34
CA GLN A 462 -9.94 -4.74 16.19
C GLN A 462 -10.23 -3.77 17.35
N ARG A 463 -9.88 -4.17 18.58
CA ARG A 463 -9.95 -3.28 19.76
C ARG A 463 -9.01 -2.09 19.61
N GLY A 464 -7.80 -2.32 19.12
CA GLY A 464 -6.83 -1.27 18.83
C GLY A 464 -7.29 -0.28 17.76
N PHE A 465 -7.86 -0.80 16.68
CA PHE A 465 -8.45 -0.02 15.59
C PHE A 465 -9.56 0.90 16.12
N SER A 466 -10.53 0.32 16.84
CA SER A 466 -11.67 1.05 17.38
C SER A 466 -11.23 2.08 18.42
N GLY A 467 -10.34 1.69 19.34
CA GLY A 467 -9.81 2.60 20.35
C GLY A 467 -9.01 3.77 19.77
N PHE A 468 -8.33 3.58 18.62
CA PHE A 468 -7.72 4.68 17.89
C PHE A 468 -8.77 5.60 17.26
N ALA A 469 -9.78 5.05 16.59
CA ALA A 469 -10.86 5.81 15.98
C ALA A 469 -11.59 6.67 17.02
N ASP A 470 -11.98 6.08 18.15
CA ASP A 470 -12.70 6.74 19.25
C ASP A 470 -11.88 7.88 19.85
N ARG A 471 -10.60 7.60 20.18
CA ARG A 471 -9.70 8.59 20.77
C ARG A 471 -9.55 9.83 19.89
N HIS A 472 -9.59 9.65 18.58
CA HIS A 472 -9.43 10.73 17.60
C HIS A 472 -10.76 11.20 17.00
N CYS A 473 -11.91 10.71 17.47
CA CYS A 473 -13.24 11.06 16.94
C CYS A 473 -13.32 10.86 15.41
N LEU A 474 -12.76 9.77 14.89
CA LEU A 474 -12.73 9.46 13.46
C LEU A 474 -13.95 8.62 13.07
N PRO A 475 -14.59 8.88 11.91
CA PRO A 475 -15.77 8.14 11.46
C PRO A 475 -15.40 6.78 10.85
N LEU A 476 -14.61 5.97 11.55
CA LEU A 476 -14.17 4.65 11.07
C LEU A 476 -15.07 3.50 11.56
N GLY A 477 -16.10 3.80 12.35
CA GLY A 477 -16.98 2.80 12.96
C GLY A 477 -17.84 2.01 11.95
N ASP A 478 -18.09 2.59 10.78
CA ASP A 478 -18.87 1.95 9.71
C ASP A 478 -18.03 1.01 8.83
N ILE A 479 -16.70 1.02 8.99
CA ILE A 479 -15.80 0.17 8.23
C ILE A 479 -15.84 -1.25 8.81
N ARG A 480 -16.29 -2.23 8.02
CA ARG A 480 -16.31 -3.63 8.44
C ARG A 480 -14.90 -4.22 8.41
N LEU A 481 -14.39 -4.68 9.55
CA LEU A 481 -13.16 -5.48 9.61
C LEU A 481 -13.53 -6.97 9.61
N ASP A 482 -12.95 -7.76 8.70
CA ASP A 482 -13.09 -9.21 8.69
C ASP A 482 -11.73 -9.91 8.56
N LEU A 483 -11.61 -11.08 9.19
CA LEU A 483 -10.47 -12.00 9.09
C LEU A 483 -10.77 -13.11 8.08
N LEU A 484 -9.83 -13.35 7.16
CA LEU A 484 -9.86 -14.49 6.23
C LEU A 484 -8.80 -15.51 6.64
N GLU A 485 -9.19 -16.49 7.45
CA GLU A 485 -8.29 -17.48 8.04
C GLU A 485 -7.74 -18.48 7.02
N ASP A 486 -6.47 -18.85 7.17
CA ASP A 486 -5.76 -19.85 6.36
C ASP A 486 -5.79 -19.65 4.84
N THR A 487 -6.10 -18.43 4.39
CA THR A 487 -6.15 -18.09 2.97
C THR A 487 -4.85 -17.53 2.41
N SER A 488 -3.95 -17.05 3.29
CA SER A 488 -2.75 -16.31 2.88
C SER A 488 -1.82 -17.10 1.95
N SER A 489 -1.85 -18.42 2.04
CA SER A 489 -1.00 -19.34 1.28
C SER A 489 -1.42 -19.50 -0.19
N ILE A 490 -2.69 -19.22 -0.51
CA ILE A 490 -3.28 -19.38 -1.85
C ILE A 490 -3.79 -18.07 -2.45
N ALA A 491 -3.98 -17.02 -1.64
CA ALA A 491 -4.62 -15.77 -2.08
C ALA A 491 -3.93 -15.12 -3.29
N GLY A 492 -2.59 -15.08 -3.32
CA GLY A 492 -1.85 -14.55 -4.47
C GLY A 492 -2.08 -15.36 -5.76
N LEU A 493 -2.18 -16.69 -5.64
CA LEU A 493 -2.40 -17.58 -6.79
C LEU A 493 -3.82 -17.43 -7.34
N VAL A 494 -4.82 -17.47 -6.46
CA VAL A 494 -6.24 -17.34 -6.86
C VAL A 494 -6.52 -15.94 -7.42
N GLY A 495 -5.96 -14.90 -6.80
CA GLY A 495 -6.07 -13.53 -7.28
C GLY A 495 -5.43 -13.30 -8.66
N ALA A 496 -4.26 -13.91 -8.90
CA ALA A 496 -3.63 -13.86 -10.22
C ALA A 496 -4.46 -14.60 -11.28
N ALA A 497 -5.10 -15.71 -10.90
CA ALA A 497 -6.03 -16.42 -11.77
C ALA A 497 -7.28 -15.60 -12.12
N GLN A 498 -7.85 -14.91 -11.14
CA GLN A 498 -8.97 -13.98 -11.35
C GLN A 498 -8.57 -12.84 -12.29
N ALA A 499 -7.37 -12.28 -12.14
CA ALA A 499 -6.86 -11.24 -13.04
C ALA A 499 -6.70 -11.76 -14.48
N ALA A 500 -6.15 -12.97 -14.65
CA ALA A 500 -5.95 -13.59 -15.96
C ALA A 500 -7.27 -13.86 -16.72
N LEU A 501 -8.34 -14.22 -15.99
CA LEU A 501 -9.64 -14.53 -16.57
C LEU A 501 -10.59 -13.32 -16.64
N ALA A 502 -10.24 -12.18 -16.03
CA ALA A 502 -10.96 -10.91 -16.16
C ALA A 502 -10.54 -10.11 -17.41
N HIS A 503 -9.30 -10.31 -17.89
CA HIS A 503 -8.73 -9.60 -19.04
C HIS A 503 -8.87 -10.39 -20.35
N GLN A 504 -10.09 -10.52 -20.85
CA GLN A 504 -10.32 -10.77 -22.28
C GLN A 504 -11.49 -9.90 -22.77
N ALA A 505 -11.18 -8.90 -23.58
CA ALA A 505 -12.19 -8.32 -24.47
C ALA A 505 -12.74 -9.44 -25.38
N PRO A 506 -14.02 -9.41 -25.75
CA PRO A 506 -14.52 -10.38 -26.72
C PRO A 506 -13.66 -10.27 -27.99
N VAL A 507 -13.16 -11.42 -28.46
CA VAL A 507 -12.71 -11.52 -29.85
C VAL A 507 -13.94 -11.15 -30.66
N ASP A 508 -13.89 -10.01 -31.35
CA ASP A 508 -14.95 -9.62 -32.28
C ASP A 508 -15.14 -10.78 -33.26
N ALA A 509 -16.26 -11.47 -33.08
CA ALA A 509 -16.78 -12.42 -34.05
C ALA A 509 -17.34 -11.59 -35.20
N THR A 510 -16.47 -11.08 -36.06
CA THR A 510 -16.83 -10.70 -37.43
C THR A 510 -16.28 -11.79 -38.33
N GLY A 511 -17.18 -12.69 -38.73
CA GLY A 511 -17.00 -13.49 -39.93
C GLY A 511 -17.11 -12.67 -41.20
#